data_AF-A0A3R9SGQ6-F1
#
_entry.id   AF-A0A3R9SGQ6-F1
#
_cell.length_a   1.000
_cell.length_b   1.000
_cell.length_c   1.000
_cell.angle_alpha   90.00
_cell.angle_beta   90.00
_cell.angle_gamma   90.00
#
_symmetry.space_group_name_H-M   'P 1'
#
loop_
_entity.id
_entity.type
_entity.pdbx_description
1 polymer ?
#
loop_
_entity_poly.entity_id
_entity_poly.type
_entity_poly.pdbx_seq_one_letter_code
_entity_poly.pdbx_strand_id
1 'polypeptide(L)'
;NVRELRNMIERAITLSEDATIDISHLHPAPLRANISNPFVSATQNIQTTVAAPQVVKKLPSEGLERYLENIEKDILLNALNMTHWNRTLAAKKLGMTFRSLRYRLKKFGLDTETEQEV
;
A
#
# COMPACT_ATOMS: atom_id res chain seq x y z
N ASN A 1 16.83 16.67 12.17
CA ASN A 1 18.10 15.89 12.23
C ASN A 1 19.13 16.54 11.31
N VAL A 2 20.42 16.61 11.66
CA VAL A 2 21.46 17.25 10.82
C VAL A 2 21.56 16.60 9.43
N ARG A 3 21.31 15.29 9.34
CA ARG A 3 21.28 14.57 8.05
C ARG A 3 20.12 14.98 7.16
N GLU A 4 18.96 15.31 7.75
CA GLU A 4 17.79 15.80 6.99
C GLU A 4 18.04 17.20 6.44
N LEU A 5 18.69 18.07 7.24
CA LEU A 5 19.06 19.41 6.80
C LEU A 5 20.02 19.35 5.61
N ARG A 6 21.02 18.47 5.66
CA ARG A 6 21.96 18.24 4.55
C ARG A 6 21.22 17.84 3.27
N ASN A 7 20.38 16.80 3.33
CA ASN A 7 19.64 16.31 2.16
C ASN A 7 18.72 17.39 1.57
N MET A 8 18.12 18.23 2.43
CA MET A 8 17.26 19.34 2.00
C MET A 8 18.04 20.43 1.27
N ILE A 9 19.22 20.81 1.77
CA ILE A 9 20.08 21.81 1.12
C ILE A 9 20.66 21.27 -0.19
N GLU A 10 21.13 20.01 -0.22
CA GLU A 10 21.62 19.37 -1.45
C GLU A 10 20.55 19.37 -2.55
N ARG A 11 19.30 19.04 -2.20
CA ARG A 11 18.18 19.09 -3.15
C ARG A 11 17.85 20.50 -3.60
N ALA A 12 17.84 21.48 -2.69
CA ALA A 12 17.57 22.87 -3.02
C ALA A 12 18.61 23.41 -4.03
N ILE A 13 19.89 23.06 -3.84
CA ILE A 13 20.97 23.39 -4.78
C ILE A 13 20.75 22.73 -6.14
N THR A 14 20.32 21.46 -6.19
CA THR A 14 20.07 20.78 -7.47
C THR A 14 18.87 21.34 -8.24
N LEU A 15 17.91 21.95 -7.53
CA LEU A 15 16.67 22.45 -8.11
C LEU A 15 16.71 23.96 -8.39
N SER A 16 17.62 24.70 -7.75
CA SER A 16 17.84 26.12 -8.05
C SER A 16 18.62 26.27 -9.35
N GLU A 17 18.04 26.91 -10.35
CA GLU A 17 18.72 27.27 -11.60
C GLU A 17 19.57 28.55 -11.44
N ASP A 18 19.27 29.37 -10.42
CA ASP A 18 19.93 30.64 -10.12
C ASP A 18 20.94 30.56 -8.97
N ALA A 19 21.76 31.61 -8.82
CA ALA A 19 22.74 31.75 -7.74
C ALA A 19 22.12 31.98 -6.34
N THR A 20 20.78 32.05 -6.25
CA THR A 20 20.04 32.27 -5.01
C THR A 20 19.04 31.16 -4.74
N ILE A 21 19.07 30.59 -3.53
CA ILE A 21 18.09 29.61 -3.09
C ILE A 21 16.88 30.36 -2.55
N ASP A 22 15.77 30.33 -3.29
CA ASP A 22 14.49 30.85 -2.83
C ASP A 22 13.74 29.81 -1.97
N ILE A 23 12.79 30.28 -1.15
CA ILE A 23 11.98 29.46 -0.23
C ILE A 23 11.23 28.36 -1.00
N SER A 24 10.89 28.62 -2.27
CA SER A 24 10.28 27.68 -3.20
C SER A 24 11.16 26.46 -3.52
N HIS A 25 12.49 26.60 -3.50
CA HIS A 25 13.45 25.50 -3.72
C HIS A 25 13.64 24.64 -2.47
N LEU A 26 13.36 25.22 -1.30
CA LEU A 26 13.41 24.51 -0.03
C LEU A 26 12.12 23.73 0.15
N HIS A 27 11.93 22.64 -0.59
CA HIS A 27 10.80 21.74 -0.36
C HIS A 27 10.92 21.14 1.04
N PRO A 28 10.14 21.60 2.04
CA PRO A 28 10.13 20.90 3.30
C PRO A 28 9.60 19.50 2.99
N ALA A 29 10.40 18.47 3.27
CA ALA A 29 9.83 17.15 3.50
C ALA A 29 8.62 17.36 4.42
N PRO A 30 7.48 16.67 4.22
CA PRO A 30 6.27 16.93 4.99
C PRO A 30 6.70 17.02 6.44
N LEU A 31 6.67 18.24 6.98
CA LEU A 31 7.00 18.50 8.36
C LEU A 31 6.16 17.46 9.06
N ARG A 32 6.80 16.49 9.72
CA ARG A 32 6.08 15.62 10.64
C ARG A 32 5.28 16.59 11.46
N ALA A 33 3.98 16.65 11.21
CA ALA A 33 3.11 17.60 11.85
C ALA A 33 3.26 17.24 13.32
N ASN A 34 4.12 17.99 14.01
CA ASN A 34 4.28 17.90 15.42
C ASN A 34 3.06 18.63 15.94
N ILE A 35 1.93 17.93 15.87
CA ILE A 35 0.69 18.33 16.52
C ILE A 35 0.95 18.06 18.00
N SER A 36 1.65 19.00 18.62
CA SER A 36 1.73 19.15 20.06
C SER A 36 1.95 20.63 20.34
N ASN A 37 0.99 21.45 19.90
CA ASN A 37 0.68 22.72 20.56
C ASN A 37 -0.43 22.43 21.58
N PRO A 38 -0.15 22.30 22.89
CA PRO A 38 -1.17 22.18 23.92
C PRO A 38 -1.70 23.55 24.39
N PHE A 39 -1.84 24.52 23.48
CA PHE A 39 -2.41 25.82 23.83
C PHE A 39 -2.92 26.54 22.58
N VAL A 40 -4.23 26.46 22.33
CA VAL A 40 -5.09 27.59 21.95
C VAL A 40 -6.54 27.10 21.99
N SER A 41 -7.21 27.39 23.10
CA SER A 41 -8.66 27.42 23.14
C SER A 41 -9.16 28.64 22.38
N ALA A 42 -10.29 28.45 21.69
CA ALA A 42 -11.21 29.45 21.16
C ALA A 42 -10.77 30.25 19.92
N THR A 43 -11.17 29.80 18.73
CA THR A 43 -12.31 30.35 17.96
C THR A 43 -12.42 29.67 16.59
N GLN A 44 -13.64 29.55 16.10
CA GLN A 44 -14.04 28.76 14.93
C GLN A 44 -13.56 29.35 13.59
N ASN A 45 -13.17 28.49 12.64
CA ASN A 45 -13.78 28.43 11.30
C ASN A 45 -13.14 27.35 10.39
N ILE A 46 -13.97 26.36 10.04
CA ILE A 46 -14.12 25.69 8.74
C ILE A 46 -12.84 25.42 7.92
N GLN A 47 -12.41 24.15 7.94
CA GLN A 47 -12.04 23.47 6.69
C GLN A 47 -12.26 21.96 6.82
N THR A 48 -13.39 21.53 6.29
CA THR A 48 -13.75 20.13 6.06
C THR A 48 -12.88 19.57 4.94
N THR A 49 -11.65 19.16 5.24
CA THR A 49 -10.93 18.24 4.36
C THR A 49 -11.32 16.84 4.77
N VAL A 50 -12.10 16.17 3.92
CA VAL A 50 -12.35 14.72 4.00
C VAL A 50 -11.02 13.99 3.92
N ALA A 51 -10.38 13.82 5.08
CA ALA A 51 -9.19 13.01 5.23
C ALA A 51 -9.62 11.57 4.97
N ALA A 52 -9.47 11.13 3.72
CA ALA A 52 -9.41 9.71 3.40
C ALA A 52 -8.51 9.06 4.45
N PRO A 53 -8.94 7.99 5.14
CA PRO A 53 -8.11 7.36 6.15
C PRO A 53 -6.82 6.97 5.47
N GLN A 54 -5.74 7.67 5.79
CA GLN A 54 -4.40 7.30 5.37
C GLN A 54 -4.12 6.00 6.10
N VAL A 55 -4.47 4.88 5.46
CA VAL A 55 -4.15 3.55 5.96
C VAL A 55 -2.65 3.45 5.93
N VAL A 56 -2.01 3.90 7.01
CA VAL A 56 -0.59 3.68 7.25
C VAL A 56 -0.40 2.18 7.22
N LYS A 57 0.15 1.68 6.12
CA LYS A 57 0.34 0.24 5.90
C LYS A 57 1.37 -0.23 6.91
N LYS A 58 0.89 -0.73 8.05
CA LYS A 58 1.73 -1.21 9.16
C LYS A 58 2.60 -2.36 8.65
N LEU A 59 3.83 -2.40 9.13
CA LEU A 59 4.75 -3.47 8.78
C LEU A 59 4.16 -4.80 9.29
N PRO A 60 4.01 -5.83 8.43
CA PRO A 60 3.44 -7.10 8.86
C PRO A 60 4.38 -7.77 9.88
N SER A 61 3.83 -8.15 11.03
CA SER A 61 4.59 -8.84 12.10
C SER A 61 5.05 -10.24 11.70
N GLU A 62 4.36 -10.85 10.73
CA GLU A 62 4.61 -12.18 10.21
C GLU A 62 5.65 -12.23 9.07
N GLY A 63 6.22 -11.08 8.71
CA GLY A 63 7.12 -10.93 7.56
C GLY A 63 6.37 -10.67 6.25
N LEU A 64 7.06 -10.04 5.29
CA LEU A 64 6.45 -9.61 4.01
C LEU A 64 5.97 -10.79 3.18
N GLU A 65 6.75 -11.87 3.11
CA GLU A 65 6.45 -13.04 2.28
C GLU A 65 5.12 -13.68 2.72
N ARG A 66 4.99 -14.01 4.00
CA ARG A 66 3.79 -14.65 4.56
C ARG A 66 2.54 -13.77 4.43
N TYR A 67 2.71 -12.46 4.62
CA TYR A 67 1.61 -11.51 4.43
C TYR A 67 1.10 -11.50 2.98
N LEU A 68 2.01 -11.50 1.99
CA LEU A 68 1.62 -11.58 0.58
C LEU A 68 0.95 -12.91 0.24
N GLU A 69 1.44 -14.02 0.79
CA GLU A 69 0.82 -15.33 0.61
C GLU A 69 -0.62 -15.39 1.16
N ASN A 70 -0.87 -14.79 2.32
CA ASN A 70 -2.21 -14.72 2.90
C ASN A 70 -3.15 -13.89 2.02
N ILE A 71 -2.72 -12.71 1.59
CA ILE A 71 -3.50 -11.87 0.67
C ILE A 71 -3.80 -12.63 -0.62
N GLU A 72 -2.80 -13.31 -1.16
CA GLU A 72 -2.97 -14.06 -2.39
C GLU A 72 -4.01 -15.17 -2.23
N LYS A 73 -3.92 -15.94 -1.14
CA LYS A 73 -4.87 -17.00 -0.80
C LYS A 73 -6.31 -16.45 -0.69
N ASP A 74 -6.49 -15.32 -0.04
CA ASP A 74 -7.80 -14.67 0.12
C ASP A 74 -8.37 -14.21 -1.23
N ILE A 75 -7.53 -13.65 -2.10
CA ILE A 75 -7.95 -13.22 -3.45
C ILE A 75 -8.35 -14.43 -4.30
N LEU A 76 -7.60 -15.52 -4.24
CA LEU A 76 -7.91 -16.77 -4.95
C LEU A 76 -9.25 -17.35 -4.49
N LEU A 77 -9.48 -17.42 -3.18
CA LEU A 77 -10.74 -17.90 -2.61
C LEU A 77 -11.92 -17.02 -3.02
N ASN A 78 -11.77 -15.70 -2.96
CA ASN A 78 -12.81 -14.78 -3.38
C ASN A 78 -13.16 -14.95 -4.86
N ALA A 79 -12.16 -15.09 -5.73
CA ALA A 79 -12.39 -15.32 -7.15
C ALA A 79 -13.10 -16.67 -7.42
N LEU A 80 -12.72 -17.72 -6.71
CA LEU A 80 -13.39 -19.03 -6.79
C LEU A 80 -14.84 -18.93 -6.32
N ASN A 81 -15.11 -18.32 -5.17
CA ASN A 81 -16.46 -18.16 -4.63
C ASN A 81 -17.36 -17.35 -5.58
N MET A 82 -16.84 -16.25 -6.13
CA MET A 82 -17.59 -15.41 -7.09
C MET A 82 -17.89 -16.11 -8.42
N THR A 83 -17.17 -17.18 -8.75
CA THR A 83 -17.35 -17.93 -9.99
C THR A 83 -17.96 -19.31 -9.76
N HIS A 84 -18.52 -19.54 -8.57
CA HIS A 84 -19.07 -20.84 -8.16
C HIS A 84 -18.07 -21.99 -8.39
N TRP A 85 -16.81 -21.76 -8.03
CA TRP A 85 -15.69 -22.70 -8.19
C TRP A 85 -15.35 -23.07 -9.64
N ASN A 86 -15.83 -22.30 -10.63
CA ASN A 86 -15.41 -22.46 -12.02
C ASN A 86 -14.01 -21.87 -12.23
N ARG A 87 -12.99 -22.74 -12.13
CA ARG A 87 -11.56 -22.40 -12.24
C ARG A 87 -11.21 -21.64 -13.54
N THR A 88 -11.84 -21.98 -14.66
CA THR A 88 -11.60 -21.30 -15.95
C THR A 88 -12.09 -19.85 -15.92
N LEU A 89 -13.26 -19.61 -15.33
CA LEU A 89 -13.77 -18.25 -15.14
C LEU A 89 -12.98 -17.48 -14.07
N ALA A 90 -12.58 -18.14 -12.98
CA ALA A 90 -11.76 -17.53 -11.95
C ALA A 90 -10.40 -17.05 -12.50
N ALA A 91 -9.74 -17.87 -13.33
CA ALA A 91 -8.48 -17.50 -13.98
C ALA A 91 -8.64 -16.27 -14.87
N LYS A 92 -9.71 -16.24 -15.68
CA LYS A 92 -10.07 -15.08 -16.51
C LYS A 92 -10.33 -13.83 -15.66
N LYS A 93 -11.04 -13.97 -14.54
CA LYS A 93 -11.36 -12.85 -13.62
C LYS A 93 -10.13 -12.29 -12.92
N LEU A 94 -9.17 -13.15 -12.59
CA LEU A 94 -7.89 -12.76 -12.01
C LEU A 94 -6.86 -12.30 -13.04
N GLY A 95 -7.18 -12.36 -14.34
CA GLY A 95 -6.27 -11.93 -15.41
C GLY A 95 -5.02 -12.81 -15.57
N MET A 96 -5.08 -14.08 -15.17
CA MET A 96 -3.97 -15.03 -15.28
C MET A 96 -4.33 -16.24 -16.13
N THR A 97 -3.31 -16.96 -16.60
CA THR A 97 -3.54 -18.22 -17.33
C THR A 97 -4.13 -19.29 -16.41
N PHE A 98 -4.92 -20.21 -16.98
CA PHE A 98 -5.46 -21.34 -16.22
C PHE A 98 -4.36 -22.18 -15.56
N ARG A 99 -3.24 -22.37 -16.26
CA ARG A 99 -2.06 -23.07 -15.73
C ARG A 99 -1.48 -22.36 -14.49
N SER A 100 -1.37 -21.03 -14.52
CA SER A 100 -0.90 -20.25 -13.37
C SER A 100 -1.84 -20.41 -12.17
N LEU A 101 -3.15 -20.30 -12.39
CA LEU A 101 -4.15 -20.50 -11.35
C LEU A 101 -4.00 -21.87 -10.70
N ARG A 102 -3.90 -22.94 -11.50
CA ARG A 102 -3.74 -24.31 -10.99
C ARG A 102 -2.52 -24.46 -10.08
N TYR A 103 -1.38 -23.89 -10.46
CA TYR A 103 -0.19 -23.92 -9.61
C TYR A 103 -0.39 -23.17 -8.29
N ARG A 104 -1.06 -22.02 -8.31
CA ARG A 104 -1.36 -21.28 -7.06
C ARG A 104 -2.34 -22.07 -6.17
N LEU A 105 -3.37 -22.69 -6.74
CA LEU A 105 -4.30 -23.55 -5.98
C LEU A 105 -3.58 -24.74 -5.36
N LYS A 106 -2.70 -25.41 -6.10
CA LYS A 106 -1.88 -26.51 -5.58
C LYS A 106 -0.95 -26.03 -4.45
N LYS A 107 -0.33 -24.85 -4.59
CA LYS A 107 0.54 -24.26 -3.56
C LYS A 107 -0.20 -24.09 -2.23
N PHE A 108 -1.46 -23.67 -2.26
CA PHE A 108 -2.26 -23.38 -1.06
C PHE A 108 -3.17 -24.54 -0.61
N GLY A 109 -3.09 -25.71 -1.26
CA GLY A 109 -3.96 -26.85 -0.93
C GLY A 109 -5.43 -26.61 -1.22
N LEU A 110 -5.75 -25.71 -2.16
CA LEU A 110 -7.13 -25.37 -2.57
C LEU A 110 -7.59 -26.19 -3.78
N ASP A 111 -6.83 -27.22 -4.15
CA ASP A 111 -7.13 -28.06 -5.30
C ASP A 111 -8.18 -29.12 -4.91
N THR A 112 -9.45 -28.84 -5.21
CA THR A 112 -10.58 -29.75 -4.99
C THR A 112 -10.58 -31.00 -5.90
N GLU A 113 -9.54 -31.24 -6.70
CA GLU A 113 -9.44 -32.42 -7.59
C GLU A 113 -9.03 -33.70 -6.85
N THR A 114 -8.66 -33.63 -5.56
CA THR A 114 -8.22 -34.82 -4.78
C THR A 114 -9.33 -35.56 -4.01
N GLU A 115 -10.59 -35.15 -4.10
CA GLU A 115 -11.71 -35.79 -3.36
C GLU A 115 -12.81 -36.38 -4.27
N GLN A 116 -12.51 -36.60 -5.55
CA GLN A 116 -13.39 -37.34 -6.48
C GLN A 116 -12.66 -38.56 -7.06
N GLU A 117 -12.18 -39.45 -6.20
CA GLU A 117 -12.05 -40.87 -6.55
C GLU A 117 -13.08 -41.63 -5.72
N VAL A 118 -14.00 -42.27 -6.46
CA VAL A 118 -15.13 -43.08 -6.02
C VAL A 118 -14.64 -44.46 -5.57
#